data_AF-A0A381TAN7-F1
#
_entry.id   AF-A0A381TAN7-F1
#
_cell.length_a   1.000
_cell.length_b   1.000
_cell.length_c   1.000
_cell.angle_alpha   90.00
_cell.angle_beta   90.00
_cell.angle_gamma   90.00
#
_symmetry.space_group_name_H-M   'P 1'
#
loop_
_entity.id
_entity.type
_entity.pdbx_description
1 polymer ?
#
loop_
_entity_poly.entity_id
_entity_poly.type
_entity_poly.pdbx_seq_one_letter_code
_entity_poly.pdbx_strand_id
1 'polypeptide(L)'
;MGAEDSIGDDLRNRLHAMEAKLKRMRGQRNGHSEAARRAADSRNSVQQQGSELREGIKARMDEQKEVRSQAKVHQARRDEIQKYLGELISRKRGRRGDGPSKSVVIQLSETVSEIERLENQIMTDGRLTLDKENDLIKQLRSLISRRDELLPAVKEHQIITIDLGDMEESIQRLKAEADNEHQLMIDQNKLADGIWTDIKPMLEERDFLRGEGDRLHEAFLSERKKADDIHSSIVEMLAKVNVIRDEIKSQLEERERLVRDHNQSVRDALKTPDQDEGLVDSLSQELMESGSITFGGTVADSEGSESSHQRGKRPTRRLRTTRGRKS
;
A
#
# COMPACT_ATOMS: atom_id res chain seq x y z
N MET A 1 61.54 23.20 -19.31
CA MET A 1 61.09 22.57 -18.04
C MET A 1 59.96 23.32 -17.34
N GLY A 2 59.90 24.66 -17.31
CA GLY A 2 58.84 25.37 -16.54
C GLY A 2 57.41 25.35 -17.10
N ALA A 3 57.21 25.13 -18.41
CA ALA A 3 55.87 25.23 -19.04
C ALA A 3 55.02 23.94 -18.89
N GLU A 4 55.63 22.76 -18.97
CA GLU A 4 54.91 21.47 -18.82
C GLU A 4 54.47 21.21 -17.38
N ASP A 5 55.26 21.64 -16.39
CA ASP A 5 54.87 21.52 -14.98
C ASP A 5 53.71 22.45 -14.63
N SER A 6 53.66 23.65 -15.23
CA SER A 6 52.51 24.57 -15.09
C SER A 6 51.21 23.97 -15.63
N ILE A 7 51.24 23.32 -16.80
CA ILE A 7 50.05 22.72 -17.42
C ILE A 7 49.52 21.53 -16.58
N GLY A 8 50.42 20.74 -16.00
CA GLY A 8 50.06 19.63 -15.12
C GLY A 8 49.40 20.09 -13.81
N ASP A 9 49.88 21.20 -13.24
CA ASP A 9 49.29 21.77 -12.03
C ASP A 9 47.93 22.44 -12.29
N ASP A 10 47.74 23.05 -13.46
CA ASP A 10 46.45 23.60 -13.88
C ASP A 10 45.36 22.51 -14.04
N LEU A 11 45.71 21.36 -14.61
CA LEU A 11 44.80 20.22 -14.74
C LEU A 11 44.42 19.62 -13.37
N ARG A 12 45.37 19.54 -12.44
CA ARG A 12 45.12 19.08 -11.06
C ARG A 12 44.24 20.05 -10.29
N ASN A 13 44.49 21.35 -10.42
CA ASN A 13 43.66 22.38 -9.79
C ASN A 13 42.23 22.36 -10.34
N ARG A 14 42.07 22.20 -11.66
CA ARG A 14 40.77 22.03 -12.32
C ARG A 14 40.06 20.77 -11.87
N LEU A 15 40.78 19.65 -11.74
CA LEU A 15 40.25 18.40 -11.21
C LEU A 15 39.73 18.57 -9.78
N HIS A 16 40.52 19.17 -8.90
CA HIS A 16 40.12 19.45 -7.52
C HIS A 16 38.90 20.38 -7.43
N ALA A 17 38.83 21.41 -8.26
CA ALA A 17 37.67 22.30 -8.33
C ALA A 17 36.40 21.54 -8.77
N MET A 18 36.50 20.67 -9.77
CA MET A 18 35.37 19.84 -10.22
C MET A 18 34.98 18.79 -9.18
N GLU A 19 35.92 18.16 -8.49
CA GLU A 19 35.64 17.20 -7.41
C GLU A 19 34.96 17.88 -6.21
N ALA A 20 35.39 19.10 -5.85
CA ALA A 20 34.72 19.90 -4.84
C ALA A 20 33.27 20.25 -5.24
N LYS A 21 33.06 20.63 -6.51
CA LYS A 21 31.71 20.88 -7.05
C LYS A 21 30.86 19.60 -7.03
N LEU A 22 31.43 18.46 -7.40
CA LEU A 22 30.76 17.16 -7.36
C LEU A 22 30.33 16.77 -5.94
N LYS A 23 31.19 17.02 -4.95
CA LYS A 23 30.85 16.80 -3.52
C LYS A 23 29.66 17.66 -3.10
N ARG A 24 29.60 18.92 -3.52
CA ARG A 24 28.46 19.82 -3.24
C ARG A 24 27.18 19.33 -3.90
N MET A 25 27.22 18.97 -5.19
CA MET A 25 26.04 18.45 -5.90
C MET A 25 25.53 17.14 -5.29
N ARG A 26 26.42 16.23 -4.88
CA ARG A 26 26.03 15.00 -4.16
C ARG A 26 25.32 15.32 -2.84
N GLY A 27 25.81 16.32 -2.10
CA GLY A 27 25.15 16.82 -0.89
C GLY A 27 23.74 17.34 -1.17
N GLN A 28 23.57 18.16 -2.22
CA GLN A 28 22.27 18.68 -2.63
C GLN A 28 21.29 17.56 -3.05
N ARG A 29 21.75 16.62 -3.89
CA ARG A 29 20.96 15.45 -4.31
C ARG A 29 20.50 14.64 -3.10
N ASN A 30 21.41 14.36 -2.16
CA ASN A 30 21.08 13.62 -0.95
C ASN A 30 20.06 14.39 -0.09
N GLY A 31 20.19 15.72 0.02
CA GLY A 31 19.22 16.57 0.71
C GLY A 31 17.81 16.47 0.11
N HIS A 32 17.68 16.57 -1.22
CA HIS A 32 16.39 16.38 -1.90
C HIS A 32 15.86 14.95 -1.77
N SER A 33 16.74 13.95 -1.82
CA SER A 33 16.36 12.53 -1.63
C SER A 33 15.84 12.26 -0.22
N GLU A 34 16.46 12.85 0.81
CA GLU A 34 15.99 12.79 2.18
C GLU A 34 14.66 13.54 2.36
N ALA A 35 14.52 14.73 1.77
CA ALA A 35 13.28 15.50 1.81
C ALA A 35 12.12 14.73 1.16
N ALA A 36 12.38 14.10 0.00
CA ALA A 36 11.42 13.21 -0.65
C ALA A 36 11.07 12.02 0.27
N ARG A 37 12.06 11.38 0.90
CA ARG A 37 11.80 10.28 1.84
C ARG A 37 10.89 10.72 3.00
N ARG A 38 11.18 11.85 3.62
CA ARG A 38 10.33 12.41 4.69
C ARG A 38 8.91 12.69 4.21
N ALA A 39 8.74 13.28 3.03
CA ALA A 39 7.42 13.52 2.45
C ALA A 39 6.66 12.20 2.18
N ALA A 40 7.35 11.15 1.73
CA ALA A 40 6.77 9.83 1.53
C ALA A 40 6.36 9.17 2.86
N ASP A 41 7.19 9.25 3.89
CA ASP A 41 6.89 8.72 5.22
C ASP A 41 5.68 9.44 5.83
N SER A 42 5.64 10.78 5.77
CA SER A 42 4.48 11.56 6.19
C SER A 42 3.22 11.20 5.40
N ARG A 43 3.33 11.03 4.07
CA ARG A 43 2.20 10.62 3.23
C ARG A 43 1.68 9.25 3.65
N ASN A 44 2.56 8.28 3.91
CA ASN A 44 2.16 6.95 4.33
C ASN A 44 1.44 6.99 5.69
N SER A 45 1.92 7.82 6.63
CA SER A 45 1.24 8.04 7.92
C SER A 45 -0.17 8.61 7.73
N VAL A 46 -0.33 9.63 6.89
CA VAL A 46 -1.64 10.23 6.59
C VAL A 46 -2.56 9.24 5.88
N GLN A 47 -2.03 8.43 4.97
CA GLN A 47 -2.82 7.39 4.29
C GLN A 47 -3.29 6.31 5.25
N GLN A 48 -2.47 5.94 6.23
CA GLN A 48 -2.85 4.99 7.28
C GLN A 48 -3.98 5.57 8.15
N GLN A 49 -3.84 6.79 8.66
CA GLN A 49 -4.91 7.48 9.40
C GLN A 49 -6.20 7.58 8.57
N GLY A 50 -6.08 7.92 7.29
CA GLY A 50 -7.22 7.97 6.38
C GLY A 50 -7.87 6.59 6.15
N SER A 51 -7.10 5.49 6.21
CA SER A 51 -7.66 4.13 6.12
C SER A 51 -8.43 3.75 7.37
N GLU A 52 -7.90 4.04 8.55
CA GLU A 52 -8.54 3.79 9.84
C GLU A 52 -9.85 4.60 9.95
N LEU A 53 -9.84 5.87 9.55
CA LEU A 53 -11.06 6.67 9.50
C LEU A 53 -12.10 6.12 8.52
N ARG A 54 -11.69 5.63 7.35
CA ARG A 54 -12.62 5.02 6.38
C ARG A 54 -13.28 3.76 6.95
N GLU A 55 -12.52 2.93 7.66
CA GLU A 55 -13.05 1.74 8.33
C GLU A 55 -14.03 2.14 9.45
N GLY A 56 -13.69 3.13 10.26
CA GLY A 56 -14.58 3.68 11.29
C GLY A 56 -15.88 4.26 10.71
N ILE A 57 -15.78 5.06 9.64
CA ILE A 57 -16.94 5.60 8.93
C ILE A 57 -17.80 4.47 8.37
N LYS A 58 -17.19 3.44 7.76
CA LYS A 58 -17.93 2.30 7.22
C LYS A 58 -18.69 1.56 8.31
N ALA A 59 -18.05 1.31 9.47
CA ALA A 59 -18.70 0.68 10.61
C ALA A 59 -19.92 1.48 11.10
N ARG A 60 -19.76 2.79 11.30
CA ARG A 60 -20.87 3.68 11.70
C ARG A 60 -21.98 3.76 10.64
N MET A 61 -21.63 3.77 9.36
CA MET A 61 -22.61 3.72 8.26
C MET A 61 -23.38 2.40 8.24
N ASP A 62 -22.73 1.29 8.57
CA ASP A 62 -23.38 -0.03 8.65
C ASP A 62 -24.28 -0.12 9.90
N GLU A 63 -23.88 0.45 11.04
CA GLU A 63 -24.75 0.66 12.21
C GLU A 63 -25.99 1.49 11.85
N GLN A 64 -25.80 2.59 11.12
CA GLN A 64 -26.92 3.43 10.66
C GLN A 64 -27.89 2.65 9.79
N LYS A 65 -27.39 1.81 8.88
CA LYS A 65 -28.24 0.97 8.02
C LYS A 65 -29.05 -0.03 8.85
N GLU A 66 -28.43 -0.64 9.86
CA GLU A 66 -29.10 -1.60 10.75
C GLU A 66 -30.22 -0.92 11.56
N VAL A 67 -29.97 0.28 12.09
CA VAL A 67 -31.02 1.06 12.77
C VAL A 67 -32.15 1.43 11.79
N ARG A 68 -31.82 1.77 10.54
CA ARG A 68 -32.83 2.06 9.52
C ARG A 68 -33.60 0.81 9.06
N SER A 69 -32.99 -0.37 9.05
CA SER A 69 -33.73 -1.62 8.79
C SER A 69 -34.68 -1.94 9.92
N GLN A 70 -34.28 -1.73 11.18
CA GLN A 70 -35.17 -1.85 12.32
C GLN A 70 -36.36 -0.89 12.20
N ALA A 71 -36.12 0.38 11.84
CA ALA A 71 -37.18 1.35 11.65
C ALA A 71 -38.18 0.92 10.56
N LYS A 72 -37.69 0.29 9.48
CA LYS A 72 -38.55 -0.28 8.43
C LYS A 72 -39.39 -1.46 8.92
N VAL A 73 -38.89 -2.27 9.85
CA VAL A 73 -39.68 -3.37 10.46
C VAL A 73 -40.83 -2.79 11.27
N HIS A 74 -40.58 -1.78 12.12
CA HIS A 74 -41.65 -1.11 12.87
C HIS A 74 -42.64 -0.39 11.95
N GLN A 75 -42.15 0.21 10.85
CA GLN A 75 -43.02 0.79 9.83
C GLN A 75 -43.94 -0.27 9.20
N ALA A 76 -43.39 -1.43 8.79
CA ALA A 76 -44.18 -2.51 8.21
C ALA A 76 -45.24 -3.03 9.18
N ARG A 77 -44.87 -3.22 10.46
CA ARG A 77 -45.80 -3.63 11.53
C ARG A 77 -46.92 -2.60 11.71
N ARG A 78 -46.59 -1.32 11.82
CA ARG A 78 -47.57 -0.24 11.92
C ARG A 78 -48.53 -0.25 10.73
N ASP A 79 -48.02 -0.39 9.51
CA ASP A 79 -48.84 -0.38 8.30
C ASP A 79 -49.77 -1.61 8.22
N GLU A 80 -49.34 -2.77 8.72
CA GLU A 80 -50.19 -3.96 8.90
C GLU A 80 -51.30 -3.70 9.92
N ILE A 81 -50.97 -3.16 11.09
CA ILE A 81 -51.95 -2.79 12.14
C ILE A 81 -52.97 -1.78 11.59
N GLN A 82 -52.52 -0.78 10.83
CA GLN A 82 -53.41 0.21 10.23
C GLN A 82 -54.34 -0.37 9.17
N LYS A 83 -53.88 -1.37 8.39
CA LYS A 83 -54.76 -2.13 7.48
C LYS A 83 -55.86 -2.85 8.27
N TYR A 84 -55.49 -3.58 9.33
CA TYR A 84 -56.46 -4.27 10.19
C TYR A 84 -57.44 -3.30 10.86
N LEU A 85 -56.95 -2.18 11.36
CA LEU A 85 -57.76 -1.11 11.93
C LEU A 85 -58.78 -0.55 10.92
N GLY A 86 -58.35 -0.31 9.69
CA GLY A 86 -59.22 0.14 8.60
C GLY A 86 -60.32 -0.87 8.25
N GLU A 87 -60.01 -2.16 8.29
CA GLU A 87 -60.98 -3.25 8.06
C GLU A 87 -61.99 -3.35 9.21
N LEU A 88 -61.56 -3.26 10.47
CA LEU A 88 -62.44 -3.25 11.65
C LEU A 88 -63.36 -2.02 11.68
N ILE A 89 -62.84 -0.83 11.37
CA ILE A 89 -63.65 0.39 11.29
C ILE A 89 -64.67 0.30 10.16
N SER A 90 -64.29 -0.26 9.00
CA SER A 90 -65.18 -0.49 7.86
C SER A 90 -66.35 -1.40 8.24
N ARG A 91 -66.05 -2.48 8.99
CA ARG A 91 -67.04 -3.40 9.53
C ARG A 91 -67.96 -2.73 10.55
N LYS A 92 -67.41 -1.97 11.49
CA LYS A 92 -68.19 -1.20 12.49
C LYS A 92 -69.16 -0.23 11.81
N ARG A 93 -68.76 0.39 10.70
CA ARG A 93 -69.60 1.30 9.89
C ARG A 93 -70.64 0.59 9.01
N GLY A 94 -70.74 -0.74 9.07
CA GLY A 94 -71.73 -1.52 8.33
C GLY A 94 -71.40 -1.75 6.85
N ARG A 95 -70.20 -1.38 6.38
CA ARG A 95 -69.72 -1.79 5.05
C ARG A 95 -69.25 -3.23 5.14
N ARG A 96 -70.18 -4.19 4.99
CA ARG A 96 -69.85 -5.61 4.76
C ARG A 96 -69.16 -5.72 3.40
N GLY A 97 -67.84 -5.64 3.39
CA GLY A 97 -67.03 -6.07 2.25
C GLY A 97 -67.10 -7.59 2.17
N ASP A 98 -68.09 -8.12 1.46
CA ASP A 98 -68.31 -9.57 1.30
C ASP A 98 -67.40 -10.20 0.22
N GLY A 99 -66.21 -9.62 0.03
CA GLY A 99 -65.28 -9.99 -1.05
C GLY A 99 -64.06 -10.79 -0.56
N PRO A 100 -63.30 -11.40 -1.49
CA PRO A 100 -62.04 -12.11 -1.23
C PRO A 100 -60.92 -11.25 -0.62
N SER A 101 -61.15 -9.94 -0.46
CA SER A 101 -60.20 -8.95 0.04
C SER A 101 -60.15 -8.84 1.56
N LYS A 102 -60.81 -9.74 2.31
CA LYS A 102 -60.73 -9.77 3.78
C LYS A 102 -59.36 -10.24 4.23
N SER A 103 -58.73 -9.59 5.21
CA SER A 103 -57.48 -10.09 5.76
C SER A 103 -57.62 -11.47 6.40
N VAL A 104 -56.57 -12.28 6.31
CA VAL A 104 -56.52 -13.67 6.77
C VAL A 104 -56.88 -13.78 8.25
N VAL A 105 -56.40 -12.84 9.07
CA VAL A 105 -56.69 -12.76 10.52
C VAL A 105 -58.17 -12.62 10.78
N ILE A 106 -58.87 -11.77 10.00
CA ILE A 106 -60.28 -11.55 10.22
C ILE A 106 -61.14 -12.68 9.63
N GLN A 107 -60.68 -13.32 8.54
CA GLN A 107 -61.33 -14.55 8.06
C GLN A 107 -61.25 -15.66 9.13
N LEU A 108 -60.10 -15.79 9.81
CA LEU A 108 -59.94 -16.74 10.90
C LEU A 108 -60.90 -16.44 12.05
N SER A 109 -60.98 -15.19 12.52
CA SER A 109 -61.89 -14.83 13.61
C SER A 109 -63.37 -15.02 13.23
N GLU A 110 -63.76 -14.73 11.98
CA GLU A 110 -65.10 -15.06 11.48
C GLU A 110 -65.38 -16.56 11.53
N THR A 111 -64.45 -17.40 11.06
CA THR A 111 -64.62 -18.86 11.07
C THR A 111 -64.73 -19.42 12.49
N VAL A 112 -63.98 -18.87 13.44
CA VAL A 112 -64.03 -19.28 14.85
C VAL A 112 -65.36 -18.87 15.49
N SER A 113 -65.79 -17.62 15.31
CA SER A 113 -67.10 -17.17 15.82
C SER A 113 -68.27 -17.95 15.22
N GLU A 114 -68.18 -18.36 13.95
CA GLU A 114 -69.23 -19.16 13.31
C GLU A 114 -69.22 -20.62 13.81
N ILE A 115 -68.05 -21.20 14.08
CA ILE A 115 -67.91 -22.49 14.76
C ILE A 115 -68.61 -22.44 16.12
N GLU A 116 -68.31 -21.43 16.95
CA GLU A 116 -68.92 -21.27 18.27
C GLU A 116 -70.44 -21.10 18.20
N ARG A 117 -70.95 -20.36 17.21
CA ARG A 117 -72.41 -20.23 16.98
C ARG A 117 -73.05 -21.55 16.62
N LEU A 118 -72.45 -22.30 15.69
CA LEU A 118 -72.98 -23.60 15.27
C LEU A 118 -72.91 -24.62 16.41
N GLU A 119 -71.82 -24.66 17.18
CA GLU A 119 -71.70 -25.51 18.37
C GLU A 119 -72.77 -25.16 19.41
N ASN A 120 -72.92 -23.88 19.75
CA ASN A 120 -73.95 -23.43 20.67
C ASN A 120 -75.36 -23.76 20.15
N GLN A 121 -75.61 -23.60 18.85
CA GLN A 121 -76.90 -23.94 18.25
C GLN A 121 -77.18 -25.45 18.37
N ILE A 122 -76.22 -26.30 18.03
CA ILE A 122 -76.34 -27.77 18.15
C ILE A 122 -76.59 -28.18 19.62
N MET A 123 -75.90 -27.54 20.57
CA MET A 123 -76.03 -27.86 21.99
C MET A 123 -77.34 -27.36 22.63
N THR A 124 -77.91 -26.26 22.14
CA THR A 124 -79.03 -25.57 22.81
C THR A 124 -80.38 -25.85 22.14
N ASP A 125 -80.42 -26.11 20.83
CA ASP A 125 -81.66 -26.31 20.09
C ASP A 125 -82.17 -27.77 20.18
N GLY A 126 -82.92 -28.08 21.23
CA GLY A 126 -83.58 -29.39 21.42
C GLY A 126 -84.73 -29.72 20.44
N ARG A 127 -84.94 -28.92 19.38
CA ARG A 127 -85.98 -29.11 18.33
C ARG A 127 -85.39 -29.44 16.95
N LEU A 128 -84.08 -29.63 16.84
CA LEU A 128 -83.42 -30.01 15.60
C LEU A 128 -83.85 -31.42 15.16
N THR A 129 -84.09 -31.59 13.87
CA THR A 129 -84.30 -32.91 13.26
C THR A 129 -82.95 -33.54 12.94
N LEU A 130 -82.86 -34.87 12.96
CA LEU A 130 -81.62 -35.62 12.73
C LEU A 130 -80.89 -35.20 11.44
N ASP A 131 -81.66 -34.91 10.37
CA ASP A 131 -81.10 -34.46 9.09
C ASP A 131 -80.45 -33.07 9.18
N LYS A 132 -81.09 -32.14 9.89
CA LYS A 132 -80.58 -30.77 10.06
C LYS A 132 -79.35 -30.75 10.97
N GLU A 133 -79.36 -31.54 12.03
CA GLU A 133 -78.22 -31.72 12.91
C GLU A 133 -77.00 -32.28 12.14
N ASN A 134 -77.21 -33.31 11.32
CA ASN A 134 -76.15 -33.84 10.46
C ASN A 134 -75.61 -32.82 9.44
N ASP A 135 -76.46 -31.94 8.92
CA ASP A 135 -76.03 -30.88 8.01
C ASP A 135 -75.23 -29.77 8.74
N LEU A 136 -75.64 -29.36 9.95
CA LEU A 136 -74.86 -28.45 10.79
C LEU A 136 -73.50 -29.06 11.16
N ILE A 137 -73.43 -30.36 11.43
CA ILE A 137 -72.17 -31.07 11.70
C ILE A 137 -71.26 -31.08 10.46
N LYS A 138 -71.81 -31.25 9.24
CA LYS A 138 -71.02 -31.15 8.01
C LYS A 138 -70.45 -29.72 7.83
N GLN A 139 -71.26 -28.70 8.09
CA GLN A 139 -70.84 -27.30 8.04
C GLN A 139 -69.73 -27.01 9.06
N LEU A 140 -69.91 -27.48 10.30
CA LEU A 140 -68.92 -27.39 11.37
C LEU A 140 -67.59 -28.02 10.97
N ARG A 141 -67.59 -29.24 10.40
CA ARG A 141 -66.38 -29.90 9.90
C ARG A 141 -65.67 -29.09 8.81
N SER A 142 -66.44 -28.47 7.91
CA SER A 142 -65.87 -27.65 6.84
C SER A 142 -65.23 -26.37 7.38
N LEU A 143 -65.85 -25.72 8.37
CA LEU A 143 -65.29 -24.54 9.03
C LEU A 143 -64.06 -24.88 9.87
N ILE A 144 -64.05 -26.03 10.55
CA ILE A 144 -62.89 -26.53 11.29
C ILE A 144 -61.70 -26.74 10.35
N SER A 145 -61.92 -27.34 9.18
CA SER A 145 -60.86 -27.53 8.18
C SER A 145 -60.34 -26.18 7.67
N ARG A 146 -61.24 -25.24 7.38
CA ARG A 146 -60.87 -23.88 6.95
C ARG A 146 -60.11 -23.11 8.03
N ARG A 147 -60.47 -23.25 9.30
CA ARG A 147 -59.71 -22.68 10.43
C ARG A 147 -58.28 -23.22 10.43
N ASP A 148 -58.10 -24.53 10.28
CA ASP A 148 -56.78 -25.17 10.31
C ASP A 148 -55.90 -24.75 9.13
N GLU A 149 -56.50 -24.48 7.97
CA GLU A 149 -55.82 -23.90 6.80
C GLU A 149 -55.38 -22.45 7.04
N LEU A 150 -56.20 -21.64 7.72
CA LEU A 150 -55.93 -20.22 7.98
C LEU A 150 -54.97 -20.01 9.17
N LEU A 151 -54.90 -20.96 10.09
CA LEU A 151 -54.08 -20.90 11.31
C LEU A 151 -52.57 -20.67 11.07
N PRO A 152 -51.89 -21.35 10.13
CA PRO A 152 -50.47 -21.10 9.85
C PRO A 152 -50.22 -19.70 9.26
N ALA A 153 -51.09 -19.23 8.37
CA ALA A 153 -50.94 -17.91 7.76
C ALA A 153 -51.10 -16.76 8.79
N VAL A 154 -51.93 -16.93 9.82
CA VAL A 154 -52.07 -15.96 10.90
C VAL A 154 -50.89 -15.97 11.88
N LYS A 155 -50.22 -17.12 12.07
CA LYS A 155 -48.99 -17.20 12.88
C LYS A 155 -47.84 -16.39 12.27
N GLU A 156 -47.77 -16.31 10.94
CA GLU A 156 -46.79 -15.48 10.23
C GLU A 156 -47.02 -13.98 10.48
N HIS A 157 -48.28 -13.56 10.66
CA HIS A 157 -48.65 -12.17 10.90
C HIS A 157 -48.59 -11.71 12.37
N GLN A 158 -47.93 -12.46 13.26
CA GLN A 158 -47.81 -12.17 14.71
C GLN A 158 -49.10 -11.61 15.31
N ILE A 159 -50.05 -12.53 15.47
CA ILE A 159 -51.33 -12.48 16.17
C ILE A 159 -51.55 -11.25 17.06
N ILE A 160 -52.27 -10.27 16.54
CA ILE A 160 -53.12 -9.42 17.38
C ILE A 160 -54.44 -10.16 17.52
N THR A 161 -54.80 -10.52 18.75
CA THR A 161 -56.03 -11.26 19.04
C THR A 161 -57.21 -10.31 18.90
N ILE A 162 -57.88 -10.36 17.75
CA ILE A 162 -59.07 -9.55 17.48
C ILE A 162 -60.28 -10.29 18.04
N ASP A 163 -60.93 -9.71 19.04
CA ASP A 163 -62.25 -10.15 19.49
C ASP A 163 -63.32 -9.38 18.69
N LEU A 164 -64.15 -10.12 17.95
CA LEU A 164 -65.26 -9.56 17.18
C LEU A 164 -66.47 -9.20 18.09
N GLY A 165 -66.51 -9.70 19.33
CA GLY A 165 -67.54 -9.42 20.32
C GLY A 165 -67.46 -7.98 20.86
N ASP A 166 -66.26 -7.51 21.18
CA ASP A 166 -65.98 -6.11 21.54
C ASP A 166 -65.06 -5.44 20.51
N MET A 167 -65.66 -5.02 19.40
CA MET A 167 -64.94 -4.33 18.33
C MET A 167 -64.41 -2.95 18.76
N GLU A 168 -65.02 -2.29 19.76
CA GLU A 168 -64.57 -0.96 20.19
C GLU A 168 -63.29 -1.06 21.02
N GLU A 169 -63.26 -2.00 21.98
CA GLU A 169 -62.06 -2.24 22.77
C GLU A 169 -60.91 -2.74 21.89
N SER A 170 -61.20 -3.65 20.94
CA SER A 170 -60.21 -4.13 19.96
C SER A 170 -59.65 -3.00 19.09
N ILE A 171 -60.49 -2.05 18.65
CA ILE A 171 -60.05 -0.86 17.89
C ILE A 171 -59.14 0.03 18.74
N GLN A 172 -59.47 0.24 20.01
CA GLN A 172 -58.65 1.07 20.91
C GLN A 172 -57.29 0.43 21.19
N ARG A 173 -57.26 -0.89 21.43
CA ARG A 173 -56.01 -1.66 21.61
C ARG A 173 -55.11 -1.58 20.36
N LEU A 174 -55.67 -1.83 19.17
CA LEU A 174 -54.95 -1.75 17.90
C LEU A 174 -54.40 -0.34 17.62
N LYS A 175 -55.15 0.71 17.98
CA LYS A 175 -54.66 2.09 17.85
C LYS A 175 -53.47 2.35 18.77
N ALA A 176 -53.57 1.95 20.05
CA ALA A 176 -52.47 2.12 20.99
C ALA A 176 -51.22 1.35 20.55
N GLU A 177 -51.39 0.15 19.99
CA GLU A 177 -50.29 -0.65 19.46
C GLU A 177 -49.66 -0.02 18.20
N ALA A 178 -50.47 0.48 17.27
CA ALA A 178 -49.98 1.22 16.11
C ALA A 178 -49.23 2.50 16.48
N ASP A 179 -49.72 3.24 17.47
CA ASP A 179 -49.09 4.47 17.96
C ASP A 179 -47.76 4.16 18.67
N ASN A 180 -47.69 3.04 19.40
CA ASN A 180 -46.44 2.53 19.98
C ASN A 180 -45.42 2.15 18.91
N GLU A 181 -45.81 1.35 17.91
CA GLU A 181 -44.94 0.96 16.78
C GLU A 181 -44.46 2.19 15.98
N HIS A 182 -45.34 3.19 15.78
CA HIS A 182 -44.97 4.45 15.16
C HIS A 182 -43.96 5.26 16.00
N GLN A 183 -44.14 5.30 17.32
CA GLN A 183 -43.21 5.98 18.22
C GLN A 183 -41.83 5.30 18.19
N LEU A 184 -41.79 3.97 18.24
CA LEU A 184 -40.56 3.19 18.11
C LEU A 184 -39.85 3.44 16.77
N MET A 185 -40.60 3.48 15.67
CA MET A 185 -40.07 3.83 14.34
C MET A 185 -39.46 5.24 14.32
N ILE A 186 -40.14 6.24 14.91
CA ILE A 186 -39.63 7.61 15.00
C ILE A 186 -38.33 7.65 15.82
N ASP A 187 -38.30 6.97 16.95
CA ASP A 187 -37.15 7.02 17.85
C ASP A 187 -35.94 6.33 17.23
N GLN A 188 -36.12 5.23 16.50
CA GLN A 188 -35.05 4.62 15.70
C GLN A 188 -34.58 5.51 14.56
N ASN A 189 -35.48 6.21 13.86
CA ASN A 189 -35.08 7.18 12.83
C ASN A 189 -34.26 8.34 13.42
N LYS A 190 -34.64 8.86 14.60
CA LYS A 190 -33.86 9.87 15.31
C LYS A 190 -32.47 9.36 15.69
N LEU A 191 -32.36 8.10 16.15
CA LEU A 191 -31.06 7.48 16.42
C LEU A 191 -30.21 7.38 15.15
N ALA A 192 -30.79 6.97 14.02
CA ALA A 192 -30.10 6.91 12.74
C ALA A 192 -29.64 8.30 12.24
N ASP A 193 -30.42 9.34 12.48
CA ASP A 193 -30.06 10.71 12.15
C ASP A 193 -28.97 11.25 13.11
N GLY A 194 -28.99 10.87 14.39
CA GLY A 194 -27.91 11.13 15.34
C GLY A 194 -26.57 10.50 14.90
N ILE A 195 -26.61 9.24 14.45
CA ILE A 195 -25.43 8.58 13.87
C ILE A 195 -24.93 9.34 12.63
N TRP A 196 -25.84 9.85 11.78
CA TRP A 196 -25.44 10.66 10.63
C TRP A 196 -24.75 11.96 11.01
N THR A 197 -25.25 12.65 12.05
CA THR A 197 -24.62 13.87 12.55
C THR A 197 -23.20 13.63 13.05
N ASP A 198 -22.93 12.45 13.60
CA ASP A 198 -21.58 12.03 14.03
C ASP A 198 -20.68 11.64 12.85
N ILE A 199 -21.24 11.03 11.80
CA ILE A 199 -20.50 10.61 10.60
C ILE A 199 -20.04 11.82 9.77
N LYS A 200 -20.84 12.89 9.72
CA LYS A 200 -20.54 14.09 8.93
C LYS A 200 -19.13 14.67 9.21
N PRO A 201 -18.73 14.99 10.45
CA PRO A 201 -17.38 15.49 10.72
C PRO A 201 -16.29 14.47 10.37
N MET A 202 -16.53 13.17 10.52
CA MET A 202 -15.57 12.14 10.11
C MET A 202 -15.35 12.14 8.59
N LEU A 203 -16.40 12.40 7.80
CA LEU A 203 -16.29 12.54 6.34
C LEU A 203 -15.49 13.79 5.95
N GLU A 204 -15.68 14.90 6.66
CA GLU A 204 -14.90 16.13 6.48
C GLU A 204 -13.42 15.89 6.81
N GLU A 205 -13.12 15.19 7.91
CA GLU A 205 -11.76 14.80 8.29
C GLU A 205 -11.12 13.88 7.24
N ARG A 206 -11.88 12.90 6.72
CA ARG A 206 -11.42 12.03 5.62
C ARG A 206 -11.01 12.87 4.40
N ASP A 207 -11.83 13.84 4.02
CA ASP A 207 -11.58 14.69 2.86
C ASP A 207 -10.37 15.62 3.09
N PHE A 208 -10.20 16.10 4.32
CA PHE A 208 -8.99 16.81 4.73
C PHE A 208 -7.74 15.95 4.62
N LEU A 209 -7.74 14.73 5.18
CA LEU A 209 -6.59 13.81 5.10
C LEU A 209 -6.27 13.41 3.66
N ARG A 210 -7.30 13.28 2.80
CA ARG A 210 -7.10 13.06 1.37
C ARG A 210 -6.36 14.23 0.74
N GLY A 211 -6.80 15.46 1.00
CA GLY A 211 -6.13 16.67 0.51
C GLY A 211 -4.68 16.79 1.00
N GLU A 212 -4.41 16.51 2.28
CA GLU A 212 -3.03 16.52 2.80
C GLU A 212 -2.19 15.38 2.20
N GLY A 213 -2.79 14.21 1.98
CA GLY A 213 -2.15 13.09 1.29
C GLY A 213 -1.72 13.45 -0.13
N ASP A 214 -2.59 14.12 -0.89
CA ASP A 214 -2.30 14.60 -2.25
C ASP A 214 -1.20 15.67 -2.25
N ARG A 215 -1.26 16.63 -1.31
CA ARG A 215 -0.23 17.65 -1.11
C ARG A 215 1.15 17.05 -0.80
N LEU A 216 1.22 16.07 0.09
CA LEU A 216 2.46 15.36 0.43
C LEU A 216 2.98 14.52 -0.74
N HIS A 217 2.08 13.95 -1.54
CA HIS A 217 2.47 13.24 -2.76
C HIS A 217 3.07 14.18 -3.80
N GLU A 218 2.49 15.34 -4.03
CA GLU A 218 3.03 16.38 -4.92
C GLU A 218 4.41 16.87 -4.44
N ALA A 219 4.56 17.09 -3.13
CA ALA A 219 5.84 17.46 -2.53
C ALA A 219 6.91 16.38 -2.76
N PHE A 220 6.55 15.10 -2.55
CA PHE A 220 7.44 13.98 -2.85
C PHE A 220 7.87 13.95 -4.32
N LEU A 221 6.93 14.12 -5.25
CA LEU A 221 7.23 14.10 -6.69
C LEU A 221 8.14 15.27 -7.08
N SER A 222 7.91 16.46 -6.53
CA SER A 222 8.73 17.65 -6.76
C SER A 222 10.16 17.45 -6.27
N GLU A 223 10.35 17.00 -5.03
CA GLU A 223 11.68 16.76 -4.46
C GLU A 223 12.41 15.61 -5.16
N ARG A 224 11.69 14.57 -5.60
CA ARG A 224 12.29 13.48 -6.37
C ARG A 224 12.78 13.96 -7.75
N LYS A 225 11.98 14.76 -8.46
CA LYS A 225 12.41 15.38 -9.73
C LYS A 225 13.67 16.22 -9.55
N LYS A 226 13.72 17.09 -8.53
CA LYS A 226 14.93 17.89 -8.23
C LYS A 226 16.16 17.00 -7.94
N ALA A 227 15.97 15.90 -7.22
CA ALA A 227 17.05 14.95 -6.97
C ALA A 227 17.54 14.29 -8.27
N ASP A 228 16.62 13.89 -9.15
CA ASP A 228 16.92 13.28 -10.45
C ASP A 228 17.66 14.27 -11.38
N ASP A 229 17.23 15.53 -11.43
CA ASP A 229 17.88 16.60 -12.20
C ASP A 229 19.34 16.80 -11.74
N ILE A 230 19.57 16.87 -10.43
CA ILE A 230 20.93 16.99 -9.89
C ILE A 230 21.72 15.70 -10.16
N HIS A 231 21.10 14.53 -10.07
CA HIS A 231 21.77 13.28 -10.42
C HIS A 231 22.24 13.26 -11.87
N SER A 232 21.41 13.72 -12.81
CA SER A 232 21.78 13.88 -14.22
C SER A 232 23.02 14.79 -14.35
N SER A 233 23.01 15.95 -13.70
CA SER A 233 24.15 16.88 -13.70
C SER A 233 25.43 16.29 -13.07
N ILE A 234 25.29 15.43 -12.05
CA ILE A 234 26.39 14.69 -11.41
C ILE A 234 27.00 13.70 -12.41
N VAL A 235 26.18 12.98 -13.18
CA VAL A 235 26.64 12.01 -14.18
C VAL A 235 27.42 12.73 -15.29
N GLU A 236 26.92 13.84 -15.81
CA GLU A 236 27.62 14.65 -16.80
C GLU A 236 28.97 15.18 -16.28
N MET A 237 29.00 15.65 -15.02
CA MET A 237 30.25 16.14 -14.43
C MET A 237 31.25 15.02 -14.16
N LEU A 238 30.78 13.84 -13.77
CA LEU A 238 31.64 12.66 -13.63
C LEU A 238 32.31 12.29 -14.96
N ALA A 239 31.60 12.37 -16.08
CA ALA A 239 32.18 12.15 -17.39
C ALA A 239 33.32 13.14 -17.68
N LYS A 240 33.11 14.45 -17.43
CA LYS A 240 34.14 15.49 -17.59
C LYS A 240 35.34 15.27 -16.67
N VAL A 241 35.10 14.86 -15.43
CA VAL A 241 36.15 14.54 -14.46
C VAL A 241 36.97 13.34 -14.92
N ASN A 242 36.35 12.31 -15.50
CA ASN A 242 37.07 11.15 -16.03
C ASN A 242 37.99 11.54 -17.19
N VAL A 243 37.53 12.39 -18.12
CA VAL A 243 38.39 12.91 -19.21
C VAL A 243 39.65 13.58 -18.67
N ILE A 244 39.53 14.47 -17.67
CA ILE A 244 40.72 15.12 -17.09
C ILE A 244 41.62 14.12 -16.36
N ARG A 245 41.05 13.12 -15.66
CA ARG A 245 41.88 12.08 -15.03
C ARG A 245 42.66 11.28 -16.06
N ASP A 246 42.04 10.96 -17.19
CA ASP A 246 42.69 10.18 -18.24
C ASP A 246 43.77 11.02 -18.95
N GLU A 247 43.56 12.34 -19.12
CA GLU A 247 44.58 13.28 -19.60
C GLU A 247 45.77 13.43 -18.63
N ILE A 248 45.51 13.51 -17.32
CA ILE A 248 46.58 13.53 -16.31
C ILE A 248 47.38 12.21 -16.35
N LYS A 249 46.70 11.07 -16.51
CA LYS A 249 47.37 9.78 -16.64
C LYS A 249 48.21 9.70 -17.91
N SER A 250 47.70 10.16 -19.05
CA SER A 250 48.47 10.14 -20.30
C SER A 250 49.72 11.02 -20.21
N GLN A 251 49.62 12.21 -19.62
CA GLN A 251 50.79 13.06 -19.36
C GLN A 251 51.82 12.39 -18.44
N LEU A 252 51.37 11.66 -17.42
CA LEU A 252 52.26 10.89 -16.55
C LEU A 252 52.94 9.74 -17.31
N GLU A 253 52.20 8.99 -18.12
CA GLU A 253 52.76 7.91 -18.94
C GLU A 253 53.77 8.43 -19.98
N GLU A 254 53.49 9.57 -20.61
CA GLU A 254 54.43 10.26 -21.53
C GLU A 254 55.70 10.68 -20.80
N ARG A 255 55.59 11.32 -19.64
CA ARG A 255 56.75 11.69 -18.82
C ARG A 255 57.56 10.47 -18.41
N GLU A 256 56.91 9.38 -18.02
CA GLU A 256 57.60 8.13 -17.69
C GLU A 256 58.29 7.53 -18.91
N ARG A 257 57.69 7.57 -20.10
CA ARG A 257 58.33 7.13 -21.36
C ARG A 257 59.55 7.98 -21.68
N LEU A 258 59.42 9.32 -21.66
CA LEU A 258 60.52 10.24 -21.89
C LEU A 258 61.68 10.01 -20.91
N VAL A 259 61.40 9.76 -19.64
CA VAL A 259 62.43 9.42 -18.65
C VAL A 259 63.06 8.07 -18.93
N ARG A 260 62.28 7.05 -19.33
CA ARG A 260 62.83 5.74 -19.73
C ARG A 260 63.74 5.86 -20.95
N ASP A 261 63.29 6.57 -21.99
CA ASP A 261 64.01 6.76 -23.24
C ASP A 261 65.29 7.60 -23.00
N HIS A 262 65.20 8.67 -22.20
CA HIS A 262 66.36 9.45 -21.79
C HIS A 262 67.36 8.61 -20.99
N ASN A 263 66.89 7.81 -20.04
CA ASN A 263 67.76 6.92 -19.25
C ASN A 263 68.42 5.86 -20.12
N GLN A 264 67.73 5.32 -21.13
CA GLN A 264 68.31 4.41 -22.11
C GLN A 264 69.38 5.13 -22.93
N SER A 265 69.06 6.29 -23.51
CA SER A 265 70.01 7.11 -24.27
C SER A 265 71.25 7.50 -23.45
N VAL A 266 71.09 7.85 -22.17
CA VAL A 266 72.22 8.15 -21.27
C VAL A 266 73.06 6.91 -21.00
N ARG A 267 72.44 5.72 -20.82
CA ARG A 267 73.19 4.46 -20.68
C ARG A 267 73.95 4.11 -21.96
N ASP A 268 73.33 4.30 -23.11
CA ASP A 268 73.95 4.03 -24.41
C ASP A 268 75.10 5.01 -24.69
N ALA A 269 74.98 6.28 -24.27
CA ALA A 269 76.05 7.27 -24.40
C ALA A 269 77.20 7.07 -23.40
N LEU A 270 76.91 6.53 -22.21
CA LEU A 270 77.91 6.20 -21.18
C LEU A 270 78.45 4.77 -21.32
N LYS A 271 78.03 4.04 -22.35
CA LYS A 271 78.49 2.69 -22.65
C LYS A 271 79.97 2.75 -23.01
N THR A 272 80.81 2.10 -22.22
CA THR A 272 82.24 2.00 -22.50
C THR A 272 82.47 0.95 -23.61
N PRO A 273 83.58 1.02 -24.40
CA PRO A 273 83.79 0.13 -25.54
C PRO A 273 83.76 -1.39 -25.22
N ASP A 274 84.04 -1.73 -23.97
CA ASP A 274 83.96 -3.08 -23.38
C ASP A 274 82.52 -3.58 -23.14
N GLN A 275 81.51 -2.71 -23.19
CA GLN A 275 80.10 -3.03 -22.96
C GLN A 275 79.23 -2.88 -24.22
N ASP A 276 79.83 -2.52 -25.36
CA ASP A 276 79.11 -2.28 -26.60
C ASP A 276 79.03 -3.55 -27.46
N GLU A 277 77.96 -4.32 -27.29
CA GLU A 277 77.73 -5.59 -28.00
C GLU A 277 77.81 -5.44 -29.54
N GLY A 278 77.38 -4.29 -30.09
CA GLY A 278 77.47 -4.03 -31.53
C GLY A 278 78.90 -3.77 -32.03
N LEU A 279 79.75 -3.19 -31.20
CA LEU A 279 81.19 -3.01 -31.48
C LEU A 279 81.93 -4.35 -31.35
N VAL A 280 81.53 -5.19 -30.40
CA VAL A 280 82.07 -6.55 -30.25
C VAL A 280 81.70 -7.40 -31.46
N ASP A 281 80.45 -7.34 -31.92
CA ASP A 281 80.00 -8.08 -33.09
C ASP A 281 80.71 -7.60 -34.37
N SER A 282 80.87 -6.28 -34.56
CA SER A 282 81.59 -5.75 -35.74
C SER A 282 83.08 -6.09 -35.70
N LEU A 283 83.74 -5.95 -34.55
CA LEU A 283 85.13 -6.37 -34.38
C LEU A 283 85.29 -7.89 -34.56
N SER A 284 84.32 -8.70 -34.12
CA SER A 284 84.35 -10.15 -34.31
C SER A 284 84.19 -10.54 -35.79
N GLN A 285 83.35 -9.82 -36.54
CA GLN A 285 83.21 -9.99 -37.99
C GLN A 285 84.46 -9.55 -38.73
N GLU A 286 85.06 -8.42 -38.36
CA GLU A 286 86.32 -7.93 -38.94
C GLU A 286 87.49 -8.88 -38.60
N LEU A 287 87.51 -9.49 -37.41
CA LEU A 287 88.47 -10.54 -37.04
C LEU A 287 88.27 -11.82 -37.87
N MET A 288 87.03 -12.18 -38.16
CA MET A 288 86.69 -13.33 -39.02
C MET A 288 87.03 -13.08 -40.49
N GLU A 289 86.85 -11.84 -40.99
CA GLU A 289 87.20 -11.42 -42.35
C GLU A 289 88.72 -11.23 -42.55
N SER A 290 89.45 -10.73 -41.54
CA SER A 290 90.90 -10.44 -41.63
C SER A 290 91.81 -11.66 -41.46
N GLY A 291 91.26 -12.86 -41.29
CA GLY A 291 91.86 -14.11 -41.76
C GLY A 291 93.35 -14.37 -41.45
N SER A 292 93.87 -14.01 -40.26
CA SER A 292 94.99 -14.73 -39.62
C SER A 292 95.23 -14.23 -38.19
N ILE A 293 95.01 -15.10 -37.20
CA ILE A 293 95.50 -14.89 -35.83
C ILE A 293 96.65 -15.87 -35.62
N THR A 294 97.86 -15.35 -35.61
CA THR A 294 99.03 -16.06 -35.07
C THR A 294 99.09 -15.77 -33.58
N PHE A 295 98.65 -16.74 -32.78
CA PHE A 295 98.85 -16.72 -31.33
C PHE A 295 100.32 -17.10 -31.05
N GLY A 296 101.15 -16.11 -30.72
CA GLY A 296 102.56 -16.28 -30.43
C GLY A 296 103.01 -15.51 -29.19
N GLY A 297 103.27 -16.23 -28.10
CA GLY A 297 104.47 -16.04 -27.26
C GLY A 297 104.49 -14.98 -26.15
N THR A 298 104.31 -15.48 -24.91
CA THR A 298 105.10 -15.24 -23.68
C THR A 298 105.10 -13.91 -22.91
N VAL A 299 104.48 -14.00 -21.72
CA VAL A 299 104.92 -13.61 -20.35
C VAL A 299 105.57 -12.23 -20.14
N ALA A 300 104.87 -11.37 -19.39
CA ALA A 300 105.49 -10.53 -18.38
C ALA A 300 104.56 -10.48 -17.15
N ASP A 301 105.12 -10.96 -16.05
CA ASP A 301 104.54 -11.01 -14.71
C ASP A 301 104.50 -9.60 -14.12
N SER A 302 103.36 -9.19 -13.57
CA SER A 302 103.30 -8.08 -12.62
C SER A 302 102.20 -8.35 -11.59
N GLU A 303 102.60 -8.88 -10.45
CA GLU A 303 101.82 -8.87 -9.23
C GLU A 303 101.44 -7.43 -8.84
N GLY A 304 100.19 -7.24 -8.44
CA GLY A 304 99.66 -5.91 -8.14
C GLY A 304 98.29 -5.89 -7.48
N SER A 305 98.23 -6.40 -6.25
CA SER A 305 97.29 -6.03 -5.17
C SER A 305 95.84 -6.53 -5.19
N GLU A 306 95.50 -7.17 -4.07
CA GLU A 306 94.18 -7.57 -3.61
C GLU A 306 93.23 -6.37 -3.43
N SER A 307 91.94 -6.57 -3.69
CA SER A 307 90.91 -6.10 -2.74
C SER A 307 89.63 -6.95 -2.85
N SER A 308 89.52 -7.92 -1.95
CA SER A 308 88.27 -8.62 -1.66
C SER A 308 87.26 -7.66 -1.04
N HIS A 309 86.27 -7.19 -1.81
CA HIS A 309 85.09 -6.53 -1.25
C HIS A 309 83.93 -7.53 -1.16
N GLN A 310 83.88 -8.23 -0.03
CA GLN A 310 82.64 -8.85 0.45
C GLN A 310 81.59 -7.76 0.66
N ARG A 311 80.56 -7.70 -0.21
CA ARG A 311 79.33 -6.94 0.08
C ARG A 311 78.29 -7.86 0.71
N GLY A 312 78.10 -7.64 2.00
CA GLY A 312 77.18 -8.38 2.84
C GLY A 312 75.71 -8.33 2.39
N LYS A 313 75.02 -9.45 2.61
CA LYS A 313 73.56 -9.57 2.55
C LYS A 313 72.90 -8.53 3.46
N ARG A 314 72.04 -7.68 2.89
CA ARG A 314 71.09 -6.86 3.66
C ARG A 314 69.91 -7.72 4.12
N PRO A 315 69.42 -7.59 5.36
CA PRO A 315 68.24 -8.32 5.81
C PRO A 315 66.97 -7.65 5.24
N THR A 316 66.05 -8.48 4.78
CA THR A 316 64.69 -8.07 4.38
C THR A 316 63.92 -7.56 5.61
N ARG A 317 63.65 -6.25 5.68
CA ARG A 317 62.73 -5.71 6.68
C ARG A 317 61.29 -5.93 6.18
N ARG A 318 60.62 -6.95 6.73
CA ARG A 318 59.17 -7.14 6.55
C ARG A 318 58.44 -5.96 7.19
N LEU A 319 57.78 -5.12 6.39
CA LEU A 319 56.87 -4.10 6.90
C LEU A 319 55.57 -4.82 7.34
N ARG A 320 55.42 -4.98 8.66
CA ARG A 320 54.23 -5.55 9.28
C ARG A 320 53.11 -4.52 9.23
N THR A 321 52.00 -4.89 8.61
CA THR A 321 50.75 -4.13 8.57
C THR A 321 50.20 -3.91 9.99
N THR A 322 50.02 -2.65 10.40
CA THR A 322 49.15 -2.30 11.54
C THR A 322 47.83 -1.77 10.98
N ARG A 323 46.85 -2.68 10.80
CA ARG A 323 45.44 -2.30 10.69
C ARG A 323 44.99 -1.79 12.05
N GLY A 324 44.80 -0.48 12.17
CA GLY A 324 44.09 0.12 13.29
C GLY A 324 42.61 -0.26 13.23
N ARG A 325 42.18 -1.08 14.20
CA ARG A 325 40.77 -1.31 14.53
C ARG A 325 40.41 -0.25 15.58
N LYS A 326 39.61 0.74 15.20
CA LYS A 326 38.95 1.63 16.17
C LYS A 326 37.60 1.01 16.53
N SER A 327 37.43 0.87 17.84
CA SER A 327 36.19 0.66 18.59
C SER A 327 35.15 1.71 18.28
#